data_AF-A0A1V3WDM6-F1
#
_entry.id   AF-A0A1V3WDM6-F1
#
_cell.length_a   1.000
_cell.length_b   1.000
_cell.length_c   1.000
_cell.angle_alpha   90.00
_cell.angle_beta   90.00
_cell.angle_gamma   90.00
#
_symmetry.space_group_name_H-M   'P 1'
#
loop_
_entity.id
_entity.type
_entity.pdbx_description
1 polymer ?
#
loop_
_entity_poly.entity_id
_entity_poly.type
_entity_poly.pdbx_seq_one_letter_code
_entity_poly.pdbx_strand_id
1 'polypeptide(L)'
;MVEQFLTQFYGEQAELGSAADESVNPVPREVLVPCLPSNSEELSSWLSGLRGSRVTLRVPRRGDKRALAETVQRNAKEALQQHKLKRAGDFNARSAALQNIQEALGLADAPLRIECVDISHVQGTDVVGSLVVFEDGLPRKSDYRHFGIREAAGQGRSDDVASIAEVTDDASCAT
;
A
#
# COMPACT_ATOMS: atom_id res chain seq x y z
N MET A 1 11.09 -17.96 11.89
CA MET A 1 9.83 -17.40 11.33
C MET A 1 8.66 -17.47 12.32
N VAL A 2 8.29 -18.65 12.84
CA VAL A 2 7.21 -18.77 13.86
C VAL A 2 7.54 -18.01 15.15
N GLU A 3 8.75 -18.17 15.67
CA GLU A 3 9.26 -17.42 16.82
C GLU A 3 9.10 -15.91 16.65
N GLN A 4 9.71 -15.34 15.61
CA GLN A 4 9.66 -13.91 15.33
C GLN A 4 8.22 -13.39 15.22
N PHE A 5 7.34 -14.15 14.55
CA PHE A 5 5.93 -13.79 14.46
C PHE A 5 5.25 -13.74 15.83
N LEU A 6 5.47 -14.75 16.67
CA LEU A 6 4.88 -14.81 18.02
C LEU A 6 5.39 -13.65 18.89
N THR A 7 6.68 -13.36 18.83
CA THR A 7 7.27 -12.25 19.60
C THR A 7 6.77 -10.90 19.13
N GLN A 8 6.71 -10.66 17.82
CA GLN A 8 6.19 -9.40 17.26
C GLN A 8 4.70 -9.23 17.56
N PHE A 9 3.88 -10.21 17.20
CA PHE A 9 2.43 -10.11 17.31
C PHE A 9 1.96 -9.97 18.77
N TYR A 10 2.41 -10.86 19.66
CA TYR A 10 1.99 -10.81 21.06
C TYR A 10 2.73 -9.74 21.86
N GLY A 11 3.93 -9.32 21.43
CA GLY A 11 4.63 -8.16 22.00
C GLY A 11 3.86 -6.87 21.73
N GLU A 12 3.52 -6.60 20.47
CA GLU A 12 2.72 -5.44 20.08
C GLU A 12 1.34 -5.43 20.75
N GLN A 13 0.66 -6.58 20.81
CA GLN A 13 -0.66 -6.65 21.47
C GLN A 13 -0.60 -6.46 22.98
N ALA A 14 0.48 -6.86 23.65
CA ALA A 14 0.66 -6.61 25.08
C ALA A 14 0.89 -5.11 25.37
N GLU A 15 1.63 -4.41 24.50
CA GLU A 15 1.81 -2.96 24.58
C GLU A 15 0.48 -2.22 24.36
N LEU A 16 -0.29 -2.61 23.35
CA LEU A 16 -1.60 -2.01 23.04
C LEU A 16 -2.68 -2.32 24.08
N GLY A 17 -2.71 -3.54 24.62
CA GLY A 17 -3.68 -3.98 25.63
C GLY A 17 -3.50 -3.33 27.01
N SER A 18 -2.32 -2.74 27.27
CA SER A 18 -2.11 -1.91 28.47
C SER A 18 -2.87 -0.57 28.44
N ALA A 19 -3.38 -0.17 27.26
CA ALA A 19 -4.08 1.10 27.05
C ALA A 19 -5.62 0.99 27.00
N ALA A 20 -6.18 -0.23 26.92
CA ALA A 20 -7.63 -0.44 26.82
C ALA A 20 -8.07 -1.66 27.64
N ASP A 21 -8.97 -1.43 28.60
CA ASP A 21 -9.79 -2.37 29.38
C ASP A 21 -9.10 -3.67 29.86
N GLU A 22 -8.87 -3.78 31.18
CA GLU A 22 -8.21 -4.92 31.88
C GLU A 22 -8.85 -6.31 31.65
N SER A 23 -9.95 -6.40 30.89
CA SER A 23 -10.80 -7.58 30.75
C SER A 23 -10.40 -8.52 29.59
N VAL A 24 -9.57 -8.08 28.63
CA VAL A 24 -9.19 -8.89 27.45
C VAL A 24 -7.68 -9.13 27.43
N ASN A 25 -7.26 -10.22 28.06
CA ASN A 25 -5.87 -10.67 27.94
C ASN A 25 -5.60 -11.15 26.49
N PRO A 26 -4.71 -10.49 25.74
CA PRO A 26 -4.56 -10.74 24.29
C PRO A 26 -3.97 -12.12 23.97
N VAL A 27 -3.29 -12.75 24.95
CA VAL A 27 -2.63 -14.04 24.74
C VAL A 27 -3.59 -15.19 25.08
N PRO A 28 -3.83 -16.18 24.19
CA PRO A 28 -4.68 -17.36 24.45
C PRO A 28 -3.94 -18.48 25.22
N ARG A 29 -4.68 -19.44 25.83
CA ARG A 29 -4.09 -20.47 26.74
C ARG A 29 -3.34 -21.53 25.96
N GLU A 30 -3.78 -21.72 24.72
CA GLU A 30 -3.18 -22.62 23.75
C GLU A 30 -2.99 -21.82 22.46
N VAL A 31 -1.76 -21.86 21.95
CA VAL A 31 -1.40 -21.25 20.67
C VAL A 31 -1.07 -22.39 19.71
N LEU A 32 -1.86 -22.52 18.66
CA LEU A 32 -1.64 -23.52 17.62
C LEU A 32 -0.65 -22.99 16.59
N VAL A 33 0.45 -23.72 16.39
CA VAL A 33 1.51 -23.36 15.45
C VAL A 33 1.65 -24.42 14.35
N PRO A 34 2.08 -24.03 13.13
CA PRO A 34 2.31 -24.99 12.05
C PRO A 34 3.50 -25.92 12.33
N CYS A 35 4.50 -25.43 13.06
CA CYS A 35 5.65 -26.19 13.53
C CYS A 35 6.12 -25.63 14.89
N LEU A 36 6.67 -26.49 15.74
CA LEU A 36 7.29 -26.03 16.99
C LEU A 36 8.64 -25.37 16.68
N PRO A 37 8.90 -24.14 17.16
CA PRO A 37 10.22 -23.54 17.09
C PRO A 37 11.18 -24.23 18.06
N SER A 38 12.49 -24.10 17.81
CA SER A 38 13.54 -24.68 18.64
C SER A 38 13.53 -24.17 20.08
N ASN A 39 13.10 -22.93 20.31
CA ASN A 39 12.96 -22.31 21.63
C ASN A 39 11.50 -22.32 22.14
N SER A 40 10.72 -23.36 21.82
CA SER A 40 9.31 -23.43 22.21
C SER A 40 9.06 -23.33 23.73
N GLU A 41 10.02 -23.76 24.55
CA GLU A 41 9.90 -23.68 26.02
C GLU A 41 10.04 -22.24 26.52
N GLU A 42 11.06 -21.53 26.03
CA GLU A 42 11.30 -20.11 26.33
C GLU A 42 10.12 -19.24 25.87
N LEU A 43 9.62 -19.47 24.65
CA LEU A 43 8.44 -18.77 24.13
C LEU A 43 7.18 -19.08 24.94
N SER A 44 6.97 -20.33 25.35
CA SER A 44 5.83 -20.66 26.21
C SER A 44 5.91 -19.96 27.56
N SER A 45 7.12 -19.85 28.14
CA SER A 45 7.37 -19.14 29.39
C SER A 45 7.10 -17.64 29.23
N TRP A 46 7.64 -17.03 28.17
CA TRP A 46 7.45 -15.62 27.87
C TRP A 46 5.97 -15.27 27.64
N LEU A 47 5.25 -16.06 26.83
CA LEU A 47 3.81 -15.90 26.62
C LEU A 47 3.01 -16.11 27.91
N SER A 48 3.43 -17.04 28.78
CA SER A 48 2.82 -17.25 30.08
C SER A 48 3.02 -16.05 31.01
N GLY A 49 4.20 -15.40 30.92
CA GLY A 49 4.51 -14.15 31.62
C GLY A 49 3.60 -13.02 31.18
N LEU A 50 3.45 -12.81 29.87
CA LEU A 50 2.53 -11.81 29.31
C LEU A 50 1.07 -12.06 29.71
N ARG A 51 0.66 -13.34 29.76
CA ARG A 51 -0.71 -13.72 30.13
C ARG A 51 -0.96 -13.72 31.64
N GLY A 52 0.07 -13.85 32.48
CA GLY A 52 -0.08 -14.14 33.91
C GLY A 52 -0.66 -15.54 34.23
N SER A 53 -0.74 -16.44 33.25
CA SER A 53 -1.13 -17.85 33.44
C SER A 53 -0.53 -18.74 32.37
N ARG A 54 -0.49 -20.05 32.61
CA ARG A 54 0.19 -21.01 31.73
C ARG A 54 -0.34 -20.98 30.29
N VAL A 55 0.57 -20.78 29.33
CA VAL A 55 0.36 -20.86 27.88
C VAL A 55 1.08 -22.08 27.32
N THR A 56 0.46 -22.74 26.34
CA THR A 56 1.04 -23.92 25.67
C THR A 56 1.10 -23.72 24.16
N LEU A 57 2.26 -23.97 23.57
CA LEU A 57 2.45 -24.04 22.12
C LEU A 57 2.23 -25.48 21.64
N ARG A 58 1.36 -25.67 20.65
CA ARG A 58 1.05 -27.01 20.12
C ARG A 58 0.92 -27.03 18.60
N VAL A 59 1.36 -28.14 18.02
CA VAL A 59 1.09 -28.46 16.60
C VAL A 59 -0.08 -29.45 16.58
N PRO A 60 -1.24 -29.08 16.00
CA PRO A 60 -2.36 -29.99 15.91
C PRO A 60 -2.03 -31.14 14.94
N ARG A 61 -2.12 -32.39 15.41
CA ARG A 61 -1.77 -33.60 14.65
C ARG A 61 -3.00 -34.36 14.12
N ARG A 62 -4.12 -34.33 14.84
CA ARG A 62 -5.38 -35.04 14.53
C ARG A 62 -6.59 -34.36 15.18
N GLY A 63 -7.79 -34.71 14.72
CA GLY A 63 -9.07 -34.19 15.23
C GLY A 63 -9.40 -32.77 14.78
N ASP A 64 -10.39 -32.16 15.41
CA ASP A 64 -11.01 -30.90 14.96
C ASP A 64 -10.01 -29.74 14.83
N LYS A 65 -9.06 -29.63 15.76
CA LYS A 65 -8.00 -28.60 15.72
C LYS A 65 -7.10 -28.74 14.49
N ARG A 66 -6.88 -29.96 14.00
CA ARG A 66 -6.12 -30.21 12.77
C ARG A 66 -6.94 -29.82 11.54
N ALA A 67 -8.21 -30.20 11.48
CA ALA A 67 -9.11 -29.82 10.39
C ALA A 67 -9.28 -28.29 10.28
N LEU A 68 -9.36 -27.61 11.43
CA LEU A 68 -9.37 -26.15 11.50
C LEU A 68 -8.07 -25.56 10.95
N ALA A 69 -6.91 -26.04 11.40
CA ALA A 69 -5.61 -25.56 10.92
C ALA A 69 -5.43 -25.79 9.40
N GLU A 70 -5.90 -26.91 8.86
CA GLU A 70 -5.90 -27.19 7.42
C GLU A 70 -6.79 -26.21 6.65
N THR A 71 -7.98 -25.90 7.19
CA THR A 71 -8.90 -24.94 6.58
C THR A 71 -8.29 -23.55 6.54
N VAL A 72 -7.72 -23.08 7.65
CA VAL A 72 -7.01 -21.79 7.72
C VAL A 72 -5.85 -21.76 6.72
N GLN A 73 -5.07 -22.84 6.63
CA GLN A 73 -3.95 -22.92 5.69
C GLN A 73 -4.42 -22.87 4.23
N ARG A 74 -5.52 -23.54 3.88
CA ARG A 74 -6.11 -23.47 2.55
C ARG A 74 -6.58 -22.06 2.23
N ASN A 75 -7.33 -21.43 3.13
CA ASN A 75 -7.81 -20.06 2.95
C ASN A 75 -6.65 -19.07 2.77
N ALA A 76 -5.57 -19.22 3.55
CA ALA A 76 -4.38 -18.38 3.42
C ALA A 76 -3.69 -18.55 2.06
N LYS A 77 -3.61 -19.79 1.53
CA LYS A 77 -3.06 -20.06 0.20
C LYS A 77 -3.94 -19.46 -0.90
N GLU A 78 -5.26 -19.61 -0.81
CA GLU A 78 -6.21 -19.06 -1.76
C GLU A 78 -6.15 -17.52 -1.77
N ALA A 79 -6.14 -16.89 -0.60
CA ALA A 79 -6.01 -15.44 -0.47
C ALA A 79 -4.70 -14.93 -1.10
N LEU A 80 -3.58 -15.63 -0.86
CA LEU A 80 -2.29 -15.28 -1.49
C LEU A 80 -2.35 -15.44 -3.01
N GLN A 81 -2.98 -16.50 -3.52
CA GLN A 81 -3.12 -16.74 -4.94
C GLN A 81 -3.99 -15.67 -5.61
N GLN A 82 -5.13 -15.33 -5.01
CA GLN A 82 -6.01 -14.25 -5.48
C GLN A 82 -5.27 -12.90 -5.48
N HIS A 83 -4.50 -12.60 -4.42
CA HIS A 83 -3.70 -11.38 -4.36
C HIS A 83 -2.65 -11.32 -5.49
N LYS A 84 -1.96 -12.43 -5.75
CA LYS A 84 -1.01 -12.53 -6.87
C LYS A 84 -1.68 -12.37 -8.23
N LEU A 85 -2.83 -13.01 -8.44
CA LEU A 85 -3.60 -12.91 -9.69
C LEU A 85 -4.09 -11.48 -9.94
N LYS A 86 -4.62 -10.81 -8.90
CA LYS A 86 -5.02 -9.41 -9.00
C LYS A 86 -3.85 -8.52 -9.39
N ARG A 87 -2.70 -8.68 -8.71
CA ARG A 87 -1.48 -7.91 -9.01
C ARG A 87 -0.95 -8.15 -10.44
N ALA A 88 -1.03 -9.38 -10.93
CA ALA A 88 -0.65 -9.74 -12.30
C ALA A 88 -1.64 -9.18 -13.34
N GLY A 89 -2.94 -9.26 -13.05
CA GLY A 89 -3.99 -8.66 -13.87
C GLY A 89 -3.84 -7.14 -14.00
N ASP A 90 -3.57 -6.46 -12.88
CA ASP A 90 -3.31 -5.02 -12.85
C ASP A 90 -2.04 -4.65 -13.63
N PHE A 91 -1.00 -5.51 -13.62
CA PHE A 91 0.21 -5.28 -14.42
C PHE A 91 -0.04 -5.45 -15.93
N ASN A 92 -0.73 -6.52 -16.33
CA ASN A 92 -1.04 -6.77 -17.74
C ASN A 92 -1.98 -5.70 -18.30
N ALA A 93 -2.99 -5.29 -17.54
CA ALA A 93 -3.90 -4.22 -17.94
C ALA A 93 -3.19 -2.87 -18.09
N ARG A 94 -2.29 -2.52 -17.16
CA ARG A 94 -1.46 -1.30 -17.26
C ARG A 94 -0.52 -1.35 -18.45
N SER A 95 0.18 -2.46 -18.65
CA SER A 95 1.10 -2.63 -19.79
C SER A 95 0.36 -2.49 -21.11
N ALA A 96 -0.81 -3.13 -21.25
CA ALA A 96 -1.65 -3.00 -22.44
C ALA A 96 -2.15 -1.56 -22.64
N ALA A 97 -2.52 -0.85 -21.58
CA ALA A 97 -2.92 0.55 -21.68
C ALA A 97 -1.78 1.46 -22.17
N LEU A 98 -0.56 1.28 -21.65
CA LEU A 98 0.62 2.02 -22.10
C LEU A 98 0.98 1.71 -23.56
N GLN A 99 0.88 0.43 -23.95
CA GLN A 99 1.08 0.00 -25.34
C GLN A 99 0.06 0.67 -26.28
N ASN A 100 -1.21 0.74 -25.87
CA ASN A 100 -2.24 1.41 -26.67
C ASN A 100 -1.96 2.92 -26.83
N ILE A 101 -1.44 3.58 -25.80
CA ILE A 101 -1.03 5.00 -25.89
C ILE A 101 0.16 5.15 -26.85
N GLN A 102 1.15 4.26 -26.75
CA GLN A 102 2.29 4.23 -27.67
C GLN A 102 1.82 4.14 -29.12
N GLU A 103 0.96 3.18 -29.42
CA GLU A 103 0.44 2.94 -30.78
C GLU A 103 -0.42 4.11 -31.26
N ALA A 104 -1.31 4.64 -30.41
CA ALA A 104 -2.18 5.75 -30.76
C ALA A 104 -1.42 7.05 -31.06
N LEU A 105 -0.30 7.29 -30.36
CA LEU A 105 0.52 8.48 -30.52
C LEU A 105 1.74 8.27 -31.45
N GLY A 106 1.98 7.04 -31.91
CA GLY A 106 3.12 6.69 -32.77
C GLY A 106 4.48 6.83 -32.09
N LEU A 107 4.57 6.56 -30.79
CA LEU A 107 5.80 6.66 -30.01
C LEU A 107 6.73 5.46 -30.26
N ALA A 108 8.05 5.70 -30.21
CA ALA A 108 9.04 4.63 -30.37
C ALA A 108 8.96 3.60 -29.24
N ASP A 109 8.76 4.07 -28.01
CA ASP A 109 8.64 3.26 -26.80
C ASP A 109 7.36 3.64 -26.02
N ALA A 110 6.84 2.69 -25.24
CA ALA A 110 5.71 2.95 -24.37
C ALA A 110 6.07 3.98 -23.27
N PRO A 111 5.26 5.02 -23.05
CA PRO A 111 5.60 6.09 -22.12
C PRO A 111 5.49 5.59 -20.68
N LEU A 112 6.62 5.38 -20.01
CA LEU A 112 6.67 4.92 -18.62
C LEU A 112 6.32 6.02 -17.62
N ARG A 113 6.60 7.29 -17.97
CA ARG A 113 6.20 8.46 -17.19
C ARG A 113 5.33 9.36 -18.05
N ILE A 114 4.16 9.72 -17.53
CA ILE A 114 3.18 10.60 -18.19
C ILE A 114 2.89 11.73 -17.22
N GLU A 115 3.15 12.96 -17.65
CA GLU A 115 2.83 14.17 -16.91
C GLU A 115 1.66 14.85 -17.62
N CYS A 116 0.58 15.12 -16.87
CA CYS A 116 -0.58 15.80 -17.39
C CYS A 116 -0.73 17.14 -16.69
N VAL A 117 -0.76 18.21 -17.47
CA VAL A 117 -1.00 19.58 -17.01
C VAL A 117 -2.42 19.97 -17.35
N ASP A 118 -3.15 20.49 -16.37
CA ASP A 118 -4.47 21.09 -16.54
C ASP A 118 -4.45 22.56 -16.06
N ILE A 119 -4.97 23.47 -16.88
CA ILE A 119 -5.05 24.91 -16.57
C ILE A 119 -6.51 25.26 -16.25
N SER A 120 -6.75 25.67 -15.00
CA SER A 120 -8.07 26.05 -14.51
C SER A 120 -8.18 27.56 -14.31
N HIS A 121 -9.24 28.14 -14.87
CA HIS A 121 -9.58 29.55 -14.72
C HIS A 121 -10.68 29.72 -13.68
N VAL A 122 -10.35 30.31 -12.53
CA VAL A 122 -11.38 30.77 -11.59
C VAL A 122 -11.85 32.15 -12.09
N GLN A 123 -13.17 32.37 -12.19
CA GLN A 123 -13.72 33.67 -12.60
C GLN A 123 -13.32 34.76 -11.60
N GLY A 124 -12.18 35.39 -11.85
CA GLY A 124 -11.55 36.38 -10.97
C GLY A 124 -10.06 36.13 -10.84
N THR A 125 -9.28 36.67 -11.79
CA THR A 125 -7.82 36.97 -11.73
C THR A 125 -6.80 35.88 -11.37
N ASP A 126 -7.20 34.74 -10.82
CA ASP A 126 -6.28 33.68 -10.39
C ASP A 126 -6.38 32.50 -11.36
N VAL A 127 -5.31 32.31 -12.15
CA VAL A 127 -5.13 31.13 -13.01
C VAL A 127 -4.27 30.12 -12.25
N VAL A 128 -4.75 28.87 -12.17
CA VAL A 128 -4.05 27.79 -11.47
C VAL A 128 -3.75 26.66 -12.44
N GLY A 129 -2.48 26.28 -12.54
CA GLY A 129 -2.05 25.06 -13.20
C GLY A 129 -1.95 23.91 -12.21
N SER A 130 -2.45 22.73 -12.57
CA SER A 130 -2.26 21.49 -11.81
C SER A 130 -1.51 20.47 -12.67
N LEU A 131 -0.49 19.85 -12.09
CA LEU A 131 0.29 18.79 -12.71
C LEU A 131 0.08 17.50 -11.94
N VAL A 132 -0.41 16.48 -12.65
CA VAL A 132 -0.54 15.12 -12.16
C VAL A 132 0.42 14.22 -12.91
N VAL A 133 1.00 13.27 -12.18
CA VAL A 133 2.03 12.38 -12.71
C VAL A 133 1.56 10.95 -12.62
N PHE A 134 1.71 10.21 -13.72
CA PHE A 134 1.59 8.77 -13.76
C PHE A 134 2.95 8.14 -14.07
N GLU A 135 3.30 7.08 -13.36
CA GLU A 135 4.51 6.29 -13.55
C GLU A 135 4.14 4.81 -13.60
N ASP A 136 4.59 4.10 -14.63
CA ASP A 136 4.22 2.71 -14.93
C ASP A 136 2.70 2.48 -14.89
N GLY A 137 1.94 3.47 -15.38
CA GLY A 137 0.48 3.46 -15.40
C GLY A 137 -0.19 3.59 -14.02
N LEU A 138 0.55 4.01 -12.97
CA LEU A 138 0.01 4.30 -11.64
C LEU A 138 0.17 5.78 -11.27
N PRO A 139 -0.80 6.38 -10.57
CA PRO A 139 -0.69 7.76 -10.12
C PRO A 139 0.43 7.93 -9.08
N ARG A 140 1.39 8.82 -9.35
CA ARG A 140 2.49 9.17 -8.46
C ARG A 140 2.20 10.48 -7.73
N LYS A 141 1.35 10.38 -6.69
CA LYS A 141 0.86 11.54 -5.91
C LYS A 141 1.94 12.41 -5.28
N SER A 142 3.10 11.84 -4.95
CA SER A 142 4.24 12.59 -4.39
C SER A 142 4.77 13.67 -5.33
N ASP A 143 4.57 13.47 -6.63
CA ASP A 143 5.11 14.33 -7.69
C ASP A 143 4.05 15.29 -8.21
N TYR A 144 2.85 15.31 -7.61
CA TYR A 144 1.81 16.27 -7.98
C TYR A 144 2.24 17.68 -7.61
N ARG A 145 1.97 18.64 -8.47
CA ARG A 145 2.31 20.05 -8.27
C ARG A 145 1.13 20.94 -8.62
N HIS A 146 1.04 22.06 -7.93
CA HIS A 146 0.12 23.14 -8.27
C HIS A 146 0.95 24.40 -8.46
N PHE A 147 0.67 25.13 -9.53
CA PHE A 147 1.37 26.33 -9.94
C PHE A 147 0.38 27.49 -9.95
N GLY A 148 0.71 28.57 -9.25
CA GLY A 148 -0.05 29.82 -9.35
C GLY A 148 0.54 30.64 -10.47
N ILE A 149 -0.24 30.86 -11.54
CA ILE A 149 0.23 31.50 -12.78
C ILE A 149 0.03 33.00 -12.63
N ARG A 150 1.14 33.76 -12.64
CA ARG A 150 1.11 35.20 -12.33
C ARG A 150 1.11 36.07 -13.57
N GLU A 151 1.68 35.60 -14.68
CA GLU A 151 1.93 36.45 -15.86
C GLU A 151 0.79 36.46 -16.88
N ALA A 152 -0.07 35.43 -16.90
CA ALA A 152 -1.22 35.36 -17.81
C ALA A 152 -2.36 36.36 -17.49
N ALA A 153 -2.32 37.03 -16.32
CA ALA A 153 -3.32 38.00 -15.90
C ALA A 153 -3.14 39.41 -16.51
N GLY A 154 -2.12 39.64 -17.35
CA GLY A 154 -1.65 40.97 -17.72
C GLY A 154 -2.54 41.83 -18.64
N GLN A 155 -3.50 41.28 -19.41
CA GLN A 155 -4.22 42.08 -20.42
C GLN A 155 -5.69 41.69 -20.69
N GLY A 156 -6.36 41.00 -19.76
CA GLY A 156 -7.80 40.68 -19.89
C GLY A 156 -8.17 39.72 -21.03
N ARG A 157 -7.17 39.06 -21.64
CA ARG A 157 -7.32 37.91 -22.52
C ARG A 157 -6.67 36.71 -21.84
N SER A 158 -7.44 35.66 -21.60
CA SER A 158 -6.96 34.34 -21.21
C SER A 158 -5.93 33.89 -22.24
N ASP A 159 -4.65 33.83 -21.86
CA ASP A 159 -3.61 33.25 -22.70
C ASP A 159 -3.22 31.89 -22.12
N ASP A 160 -4.03 30.89 -22.48
CA ASP A 160 -3.86 29.51 -22.04
C ASP A 160 -2.54 28.93 -22.57
N VAL A 161 -2.03 29.44 -23.70
CA VAL A 161 -0.76 28.99 -24.30
C VAL A 161 0.41 29.50 -23.47
N ALA A 162 0.39 30.78 -23.08
CA ALA A 162 1.40 31.34 -22.18
C ALA A 162 1.38 30.63 -20.80
N SER A 163 0.18 30.33 -20.29
CA SER A 163 -0.01 29.60 -19.03
C SER A 163 0.59 28.20 -19.07
N ILE A 164 0.40 27.46 -20.17
CA ILE A 164 0.99 26.13 -20.35
C ILE A 164 2.52 26.20 -20.44
N ALA A 165 3.06 27.21 -21.13
CA ALA A 165 4.51 27.42 -21.24
C ALA A 165 5.13 27.65 -19.85
N GLU A 166 4.56 28.55 -19.04
CA GLU A 166 5.02 28.83 -17.67
C GLU A 166 5.02 27.56 -16.81
N VAL A 167 3.93 26.78 -16.83
CA VAL A 167 3.83 25.54 -16.05
C VAL A 167 4.82 24.48 -16.52
N THR A 168 5.06 24.36 -17.83
CA THR A 168 5.98 23.35 -18.38
C THR A 168 7.43 23.70 -18.05
N ASP A 169 7.81 24.97 -18.15
CA ASP A 169 9.14 25.45 -17.77
C ASP A 169 9.38 25.25 -16.27
N ASP A 170 8.44 25.63 -15.41
CA ASP A 170 8.53 25.46 -13.96
C ASP A 170 8.59 23.97 -13.56
N ALA A 171 7.80 23.10 -14.21
CA ALA A 171 7.82 21.66 -13.96
C ALA A 171 9.16 21.02 -14.36
N SER A 172 9.74 21.47 -15.47
CA SER A 172 11.03 20.96 -15.96
C SER A 172 12.22 21.36 -15.08
N CYS A 173 12.18 22.54 -14.44
CA CYS A 173 13.18 22.99 -13.48
C CYS A 173 13.06 22.30 -12.11
N ALA A 174 11.90 21.73 -11.78
CA ALA A 174 11.60 21.15 -10.47
C ALA A 174 11.77 19.61 -10.40
N THR A 175 12.13 18.96 -11.51
CA THR A 175 12.31 17.50 -11.65
C THR A 175 13.79 17.15 -11.71
#